data_AF-A0A4Q9MHR0-F1
#
_entry.id   AF-A0A4Q9MHR0-F1
#
_cell.length_a   1.000
_cell.length_b   1.000
_cell.length_c   1.000
_cell.angle_alpha   90.00
_cell.angle_beta   90.00
_cell.angle_gamma   90.00
#
_symmetry.space_group_name_H-M   'P 1'
#
loop_
_entity.id
_entity.type
_entity.pdbx_description
1 polymer ?
#
loop_
_entity_poly.entity_id
_entity_poly.type
_entity_poly.pdbx_seq_one_letter_code
_entity_poly.pdbx_strand_id
1 'polypeptide(L)'
;MPTKLSIHRKFVFALKGDVYLHYNPFVTPDDLRKQVCAYNYTPFGIGPVYSTCKIDRLSTLTPQFCNLIFDIDMFVYDSVRTSCAAVASNSSPPLSMSPTTTLATPAFHLALSLLREH
;
A
#
# COMPACT_ATOMS: atom_id res chain seq x y z
N MET A 1 -22.57 -5.74 4.48
CA MET A 1 -22.49 -5.15 5.83
C MET A 1 -21.03 -4.85 6.17
N PRO A 2 -20.72 -3.72 6.81
CA PRO A 2 -19.36 -3.44 7.29
C PRO A 2 -18.91 -4.51 8.29
N THR A 3 -17.66 -4.97 8.18
CA THR A 3 -17.08 -5.95 9.11
C THR A 3 -16.08 -5.26 10.03
N LYS A 4 -15.76 -5.88 11.18
CA LYS A 4 -14.75 -5.35 12.11
C LYS A 4 -13.42 -5.04 11.38
N LEU A 5 -13.05 -5.87 10.41
CA LEU A 5 -11.83 -5.72 9.61
C LEU A 5 -11.82 -4.44 8.76
N SER A 6 -12.97 -3.98 8.27
CA SER A 6 -13.06 -2.74 7.49
C SER A 6 -13.11 -1.51 8.40
N ILE A 7 -13.88 -1.56 9.49
CA ILE A 7 -14.11 -0.41 10.37
C ILE A 7 -12.86 -0.07 11.17
N HIS A 8 -12.10 -1.06 11.64
CA HIS A 8 -10.93 -0.84 12.49
C HIS A 8 -9.62 -0.68 11.70
N ARG A 9 -9.71 -0.56 10.37
CA ARG A 9 -8.57 -0.40 9.47
C ARG A 9 -8.02 1.02 9.59
N LYS A 10 -6.71 1.15 9.78
CA LYS A 10 -6.02 2.44 9.70
C LYS A 10 -5.78 2.85 8.24
N PHE A 11 -6.12 4.09 7.92
CA PHE A 11 -5.67 4.77 6.72
C PHE A 11 -4.71 5.90 7.09
N VAL A 12 -3.79 6.22 6.18
CA VAL A 12 -2.85 7.33 6.32
C VAL A 12 -2.91 8.18 5.06
N PHE A 13 -3.27 9.45 5.16
CA PHE A 13 -3.30 10.37 4.02
C PHE A 13 -2.07 11.28 4.04
N ALA A 14 -1.41 11.42 2.89
CA ALA A 14 -0.22 12.26 2.74
C ALA A 14 -0.56 13.61 2.10
N LEU A 15 -1.15 14.53 2.87
CA LEU A 15 -1.66 15.81 2.39
C LEU A 15 -0.55 16.74 1.90
N LYS A 16 -0.93 17.76 1.12
CA LYS A 16 0.00 18.80 0.65
C LYS A 16 0.74 19.46 1.82
N GLY A 17 2.03 19.73 1.62
CA GLY A 17 2.90 20.32 2.64
C GLY A 17 3.47 19.30 3.62
N ASP A 18 3.64 18.05 3.19
CA ASP A 18 4.24 16.96 3.98
C ASP A 18 3.50 16.67 5.30
N VAL A 19 2.17 16.87 5.30
CA VAL A 19 1.31 16.63 6.46
C VAL A 19 0.68 15.24 6.34
N TYR A 20 0.93 14.39 7.35
CA TYR A 20 0.39 13.03 7.40
C TYR A 20 -0.76 12.93 8.40
N LEU A 21 -1.96 12.61 7.89
CA LEU A 21 -3.11 12.31 8.72
C LEU A 21 -3.16 10.81 9.00
N HIS A 22 -2.91 10.42 10.25
CA HIS A 22 -2.93 9.03 10.68
C HIS A 22 -4.25 8.65 11.37
N TYR A 23 -4.54 7.35 11.35
CA TYR A 23 -5.65 6.72 12.09
C TYR A 23 -7.02 7.29 11.74
N ASN A 24 -7.33 7.22 10.45
CA ASN A 24 -8.64 7.63 9.96
C ASN A 24 -9.48 6.38 9.60
N PRO A 25 -10.18 5.75 10.57
CA PRO A 25 -11.06 4.61 10.30
C PRO A 25 -12.32 5.05 9.57
N PHE A 26 -12.88 4.17 8.75
CA PHE A 26 -14.11 4.43 7.98
C PHE A 26 -15.15 3.35 8.25
N VAL A 27 -16.38 3.76 8.56
CA VAL A 27 -17.47 2.81 8.81
C VAL A 27 -18.03 2.27 7.51
N THR A 28 -18.13 3.12 6.48
CA THR A 28 -18.64 2.73 5.16
C THR A 28 -17.64 3.04 4.04
N PRO A 29 -17.70 2.31 2.90
CA PRO A 29 -16.91 2.63 1.72
C PRO A 29 -17.19 4.03 1.17
N ASP A 30 -18.42 4.52 1.33
CA ASP A 30 -18.83 5.86 0.89
C ASP A 30 -18.13 6.96 1.68
N ASP A 31 -17.87 6.75 2.97
CA ASP A 31 -17.13 7.72 3.80
C ASP A 31 -15.68 7.83 3.32
N LEU A 32 -15.04 6.70 3.02
CA LEU A 32 -13.70 6.67 2.43
C LEU A 32 -13.69 7.41 1.09
N ARG A 33 -14.66 7.13 0.22
CA ARG A 33 -14.77 7.80 -1.08
C ARG A 33 -14.91 9.31 -0.93
N LYS A 34 -15.80 9.78 -0.05
CA LYS A 34 -16.00 11.21 0.22
C LYS A 34 -14.70 11.87 0.68
N GLN A 35 -13.95 11.23 1.58
CA GLN A 35 -12.71 11.79 2.11
C GLN A 35 -11.58 11.81 1.07
N VAL A 36 -11.44 10.76 0.25
CA VAL A 36 -10.50 10.74 -0.88
C VAL A 36 -10.80 11.86 -1.88
N CYS A 37 -12.07 12.09 -2.22
CA CYS A 37 -12.48 13.19 -3.08
C CYS A 37 -12.21 14.55 -2.44
N ALA A 38 -12.51 14.72 -1.14
CA ALA A 38 -12.25 15.96 -0.41
C ALA A 38 -10.76 16.32 -0.35
N TYR A 39 -9.88 15.31 -0.32
CA TYR A 39 -8.43 15.48 -0.38
C TYR A 39 -7.87 15.48 -1.81
N ASN A 40 -8.69 15.72 -2.83
CA ASN A 40 -8.25 15.80 -4.22
C ASN A 40 -7.43 14.59 -4.68
N TYR A 41 -7.83 13.38 -4.29
CA TYR A 41 -7.15 12.13 -4.68
C TYR A 41 -5.67 12.05 -4.27
N THR A 42 -5.34 12.71 -3.16
CA THR A 42 -4.02 12.63 -2.55
C THR A 42 -3.66 11.16 -2.23
N PRO A 43 -2.40 10.75 -2.43
CA PRO A 43 -1.94 9.41 -2.08
C PRO A 43 -2.25 9.06 -0.61
N PHE A 44 -2.66 7.81 -0.39
CA PHE A 44 -2.92 7.30 0.94
C PHE A 44 -2.41 5.86 1.09
N GLY A 45 -2.00 5.52 2.31
CA GLY A 45 -1.56 4.20 2.71
C GLY A 45 -2.65 3.44 3.48
N ILE A 46 -2.67 2.12 3.32
CA ILE A 46 -3.54 1.21 4.08
C ILE A 46 -2.68 0.53 5.15
N GLY A 47 -2.96 0.84 6.41
CA GLY A 47 -2.26 0.33 7.58
C GLY A 47 -2.94 -0.91 8.19
N PRO A 48 -2.58 -1.31 9.42
CA PRO A 48 -3.14 -2.48 10.10
C PRO A 48 -4.60 -2.30 10.53
N VAL A 49 -5.22 -3.42 10.90
CA VAL A 49 -6.51 -3.47 11.61
C VAL A 49 -6.23 -3.51 13.10
N TYR A 50 -6.83 -2.60 13.86
CA TYR A 50 -6.65 -2.51 15.31
C TYR A 50 -7.74 -3.21 16.12
N SER A 51 -7.47 -3.40 17.41
CA SER A 51 -8.43 -3.95 18.38
C SER A 51 -9.70 -3.09 18.49
N THR A 52 -9.57 -1.76 18.45
CA THR A 52 -10.66 -0.78 18.55
C THR A 52 -10.61 0.25 17.43
N CYS A 53 -11.76 0.84 17.08
CA CYS A 53 -11.87 1.97 16.16
C CYS A 53 -11.66 3.33 16.85
N LYS A 54 -11.98 3.42 18.15
CA LYS A 54 -11.85 4.66 18.93
C LYS A 54 -10.45 4.77 19.50
N ILE A 55 -9.77 5.87 19.16
CA ILE A 55 -8.50 6.28 19.77
C ILE A 55 -8.82 7.02 21.06
N ASP A 56 -9.09 6.26 22.12
CA ASP A 56 -9.29 6.86 23.45
C ASP A 56 -7.93 7.09 24.12
N ARG A 57 -7.02 6.12 24.01
CA ARG A 57 -5.61 6.21 24.39
C ARG A 57 -4.75 5.48 23.37
N LEU A 58 -3.64 6.09 22.92
CA LEU A 58 -2.70 5.43 22.00
C LEU A 58 -2.14 4.13 22.58
N SER A 59 -1.96 4.05 23.91
CA SER A 59 -1.43 2.87 24.60
C SER A 59 -2.35 1.64 24.57
N THR A 60 -3.62 1.79 24.20
CA THR A 60 -4.58 0.67 24.12
C THR A 60 -4.78 0.15 22.69
N LEU A 61 -4.19 0.81 21.68
CA LEU A 61 -4.29 0.39 20.28
C LEU A 61 -3.28 -0.70 19.98
N THR A 62 -3.76 -1.94 19.92
CA THR A 62 -2.95 -3.09 19.52
C THR A 62 -3.29 -3.51 18.09
N PRO A 63 -2.29 -3.63 17.18
CA PRO A 63 -2.53 -4.11 15.83
C PRO A 63 -2.85 -5.62 15.89
N GLN A 64 -3.99 -6.02 15.30
CA GLN A 64 -4.43 -7.42 15.27
C GLN A 64 -4.08 -8.09 13.94
N PHE A 65 -4.21 -7.36 12.84
CA PHE A 65 -3.93 -7.87 11.51
C PHE A 65 -3.20 -6.84 10.67
N CYS A 66 -2.18 -7.29 9.95
CA CYS A 66 -1.44 -6.51 8.97
C CYS A 66 -1.51 -7.23 7.63
N ASN A 67 -1.50 -6.48 6.52
CA ASN A 67 -1.26 -7.10 5.23
C ASN A 67 0.23 -7.44 5.14
N LEU A 68 0.55 -8.61 4.61
CA LEU A 68 1.89 -8.92 4.16
C LEU A 68 2.12 -8.17 2.85
N ILE A 69 3.04 -7.21 2.85
CA ILE A 69 3.33 -6.33 1.71
C ILE A 69 4.77 -6.60 1.27
N PHE A 70 4.96 -6.84 -0.02
CA PHE A 70 6.27 -6.96 -0.64
C PHE A 70 6.45 -5.76 -1.56
N ASP A 71 7.44 -4.94 -1.25
CA ASP A 71 7.80 -3.77 -2.06
C ASP A 71 8.96 -4.17 -2.98
N ILE A 72 8.67 -4.30 -4.28
CA ILE A 72 9.64 -4.71 -5.29
C ILE A 72 9.96 -3.47 -6.12
N ASP A 73 11.10 -2.86 -5.80
CA ASP A 73 11.60 -1.69 -6.54
C ASP A 73 12.46 -2.14 -7.73
N MET A 74 12.23 -1.52 -8.87
CA MET A 74 12.96 -1.76 -10.10
C MET A 74 14.40 -1.23 -10.06
N PHE A 75 14.67 -0.16 -9.30
CA PHE A 75 15.99 0.45 -9.19
C PHE A 75 17.02 -0.51 -8.58
N VAL A 76 16.59 -1.46 -7.76
CA VAL A 76 17.46 -2.48 -7.16
C VAL A 76 18.02 -3.44 -8.24
N TYR A 77 17.33 -3.57 -9.37
CA TYR A 77 17.73 -4.47 -10.45
C TYR A 77 18.52 -3.76 -11.57
N ASP A 78 18.80 -2.46 -11.46
CA ASP A 78 19.44 -1.71 -12.55
C ASP A 78 20.84 -2.24 -12.90
N SER A 79 21.58 -2.80 -11.94
CA SER A 79 22.92 -3.38 -12.17
C SER A 79 22.91 -4.64 -13.05
N VAL A 80 21.79 -5.36 -13.09
CA VAL A 80 21.61 -6.60 -13.86
C VAL A 80 20.70 -6.42 -15.08
N ARG A 81 20.21 -5.20 -15.32
CA ARG A 81 19.34 -4.86 -16.45
C ARG A 81 20.16 -4.24 -17.58
N THR A 82 20.43 -5.03 -18.61
CA THR A 82 21.17 -4.57 -19.79
C THR A 82 20.34 -3.69 -20.73
N SER A 83 19.00 -3.69 -20.61
CA SER A 83 18.08 -3.00 -21.54
C SER A 83 17.59 -1.61 -21.09
N CYS A 84 18.00 -1.14 -19.91
CA CYS A 84 17.58 0.17 -19.36
C CYS A 84 18.77 1.04 -18.93
N ALA A 85 19.88 0.99 -19.68
CA ALA A 85 20.94 1.98 -19.52
C ALA A 85 20.41 3.36 -19.97
N ALA A 86 20.14 4.23 -18.99
CA ALA A 86 19.74 5.63 -19.09
C ALA A 86 18.27 5.94 -19.41
N VAL A 87 17.44 6.14 -18.37
CA VAL A 87 16.36 7.14 -18.42
C VAL A 87 16.94 8.44 -17.88
N ALA A 88 17.72 9.12 -18.70
CA ALA A 88 18.06 10.53 -18.50
C ALA A 88 17.07 11.37 -19.32
N SER A 89 16.26 12.16 -18.62
CA SER A 89 15.42 13.28 -19.11
C SER A 89 14.40 13.02 -20.23
N ASN A 90 13.12 13.27 -19.90
CA ASN A 90 12.06 13.73 -20.81
C ASN A 90 11.57 12.78 -21.93
N SER A 91 10.98 11.64 -21.57
CA SER A 91 9.86 11.07 -22.34
C SER A 91 9.12 10.03 -21.50
N SER A 92 7.79 10.14 -21.43
CA SER A 92 6.93 9.11 -20.84
C SER A 92 7.24 7.76 -21.47
N PRO A 93 7.55 6.70 -20.69
CA PRO A 93 7.80 5.40 -21.28
C PRO A 93 6.49 4.81 -21.83
N PRO A 94 6.53 4.05 -22.94
CA PRO A 94 5.37 3.30 -23.39
C PRO A 94 4.99 2.26 -22.32
N LEU A 95 3.69 1.97 -22.18
CA LEU A 95 3.10 0.94 -21.32
C LEU A 95 3.48 -0.49 -21.75
N SER A 96 4.76 -0.75 -21.97
CA SER A 96 5.32 -2.09 -22.07
C SER A 96 5.67 -2.52 -20.65
N MET A 97 4.91 -3.48 -20.10
CA MET A 97 5.25 -4.14 -18.84
C MET A 97 6.70 -4.59 -18.88
N SER A 98 7.51 -4.07 -17.97
CA SER A 98 8.93 -4.38 -17.95
C SER A 98 9.15 -5.88 -17.62
N PRO A 99 10.08 -6.58 -18.30
CA PRO A 99 10.27 -8.03 -18.15
C PRO A 99 10.62 -8.47 -16.72
N THR A 100 11.11 -7.56 -15.89
CA THR A 100 11.45 -7.81 -14.49
C THR A 100 10.21 -8.04 -13.61
N THR A 101 9.11 -7.32 -13.86
CA THR A 101 7.84 -7.54 -13.15
C THR A 101 7.22 -8.89 -13.52
N THR A 102 7.42 -9.34 -14.77
CA THR A 102 6.98 -10.66 -15.26
C THR A 102 7.75 -11.81 -14.61
N LEU A 103 9.04 -11.65 -14.29
CA LEU A 103 9.83 -12.67 -13.58
C LEU A 103 9.63 -12.66 -12.06
N ALA A 104 9.36 -11.50 -11.47
CA ALA A 104 9.07 -11.39 -10.04
C ALA A 104 7.76 -12.09 -9.65
N THR A 105 6.77 -12.09 -10.54
CA THR A 105 5.43 -12.66 -10.32
C THR A 105 5.45 -14.18 -10.01
N PRO A 106 6.12 -15.05 -10.80
CA PRO A 106 6.20 -16.48 -10.50
C PRO A 106 7.04 -16.80 -9.25
N ALA A 107 8.14 -16.07 -9.00
CA ALA A 107 8.93 -16.23 -7.78
C ALA A 107 8.12 -15.87 -6.53
N PHE A 108 7.29 -14.83 -6.64
CA PHE A 108 6.35 -14.42 -5.59
C PHE A 108 5.27 -15.48 -5.32
N HIS A 109 4.67 -16.05 -6.38
CA HIS A 109 3.70 -17.14 -6.24
C HIS A 109 4.31 -18.38 -5.57
N LEU A 110 5.57 -18.71 -5.87
CA LEU A 110 6.28 -19.80 -5.21
C LEU A 110 6.50 -19.49 -3.71
N ALA A 111 6.97 -18.29 -3.38
CA ALA A 111 7.18 -17.87 -1.99
C ALA A 111 5.87 -17.88 -1.17
N LEU A 112 4.76 -17.41 -1.75
CA LEU A 112 3.44 -17.50 -1.12
C LEU A 112 2.96 -18.94 -0.94
N SER A 113 3.28 -19.82 -1.87
CA SER A 113 2.89 -21.24 -1.78
C SER A 113 3.65 -21.95 -0.65
N LEU A 114 4.94 -21.66 -0.49
CA LEU A 114 5.76 -22.17 0.61
C LEU A 114 5.31 -21.64 1.98
N LEU A 115 4.85 -20.39 2.06
CA LEU A 115 4.31 -19.80 3.30
C LEU A 115 2.94 -20.36 3.68
N ARG A 116 2.22 -21.03 2.77
CA ARG A 116 0.88 -21.59 3.02
C ARG A 116 0.93 -23.03 3.56
N GLU A 117 2.07 -23.69 3.44
CA GLU A 117 2.32 -25.06 3.90
C GLU A 117 2.66 -25.16 5.39
N HIS A 118 2.67 -24.04 6.11
CA HIS A 118 2.98 -23.92 7.55
C HIS A 118 1.88 -23.17 8.31
#